data_AF-A0A6A1Q932-F1
#
_entry.id   AF-A0A6A1Q932-F1
#
_cell.length_a   1.000
_cell.length_b   1.000
_cell.length_c   1.000
_cell.angle_alpha   90.00
_cell.angle_beta   90.00
_cell.angle_gamma   90.00
#
_symmetry.space_group_name_H-M   'P 1'
#
loop_
_entity.id
_entity.type
_entity.pdbx_description
1 polymer ?
#
loop_
_entity_poly.entity_id
_entity_poly.type
_entity_poly.pdbx_seq_one_letter_code
_entity_poly.pdbx_strand_id
1 'polypeptide(L)' 'TLMFLVRDWSFPYEYNYGLQGGMSFLEKRLQVKEHQHEEIQNVRNHIHSCFSSVTCFLLPHPGLQVATSPDFDGKVK' A
#
# COMPACT_ATOMS: atom_id res chain seq x y z
N THR A 1 2.46 8.64 12.67
CA THR A 1 2.63 7.44 11.83
C THR A 1 1.61 7.45 10.70
N LEU A 2 2.05 7.21 9.47
CA LEU A 2 1.23 6.97 8.29
C LEU A 2 1.46 5.54 7.82
N MET A 3 0.40 4.77 7.57
CA MET A 3 0.49 3.43 6.99
C MET A 3 -0.35 3.35 5.72
N PHE A 4 0.30 3.02 4.61
CA PHE A 4 -0.37 2.63 3.37
C PHE A 4 -0.81 1.16 3.50
N LEU A 5 -2.11 0.93 3.70
CA LEU A 5 -2.68 -0.41 3.70
C LEU A 5 -3.25 -0.70 2.30
N VAL A 6 -2.47 -1.38 1.46
CA VAL A 6 -2.89 -1.72 0.10
C VAL A 6 -3.76 -2.97 0.15
N ARG A 7 -5.04 -2.81 -0.21
CA ARG A 7 -6.01 -3.91 -0.31
C ARG A 7 -5.89 -4.61 -1.66
N ASP A 8 -6.30 -5.87 -1.68
CA ASP A 8 -6.44 -6.67 -2.89
C ASP A 8 -5.18 -6.72 -3.75
N TRP A 9 -4.02 -6.75 -3.09
CA TRP A 9 -2.74 -6.82 -3.77
C TRP A 9 -2.65 -8.09 -4.62
N SER A 10 -2.40 -7.90 -5.92
CA SER A 10 -2.56 -8.95 -6.93
C SER A 10 -1.22 -9.43 -7.52
N PHE A 11 -0.10 -8.86 -7.07
CA PHE A 11 1.24 -9.14 -7.61
C PHE A 11 2.23 -9.65 -6.54
N PRO A 12 1.89 -10.73 -5.79
CA PRO A 12 2.75 -11.23 -4.71
C PRO A 12 4.11 -11.74 -5.22
N TYR A 13 4.21 -12.07 -6.51
CA TYR A 13 5.44 -12.49 -7.17
C TYR A 13 6.44 -11.34 -7.39
N GLU A 14 5.99 -10.07 -7.37
CA GLU A 14 6.88 -8.89 -7.41
C GLU A 14 7.19 -8.39 -6.01
N TYR A 15 6.15 -8.27 -5.18
CA TYR A 15 6.25 -7.82 -3.79
C TYR A 15 5.37 -8.71 -2.92
N ASN A 16 5.99 -9.46 -2.01
CA ASN A 16 5.30 -10.37 -1.11
C ASN A 16 4.21 -9.66 -0.28
N TYR A 17 3.18 -10.40 0.12
CA TYR A 17 2.21 -9.90 1.10
C TYR A 17 2.88 -9.49 2.41
N GLY A 18 2.22 -8.58 3.14
CA GLY A 18 2.66 -8.13 4.45
C GLY A 18 3.54 -6.89 4.44
N LEU A 19 4.18 -6.65 5.58
CA LEU A 19 4.96 -5.44 5.85
C LEU A 19 6.24 -5.40 4.98
N GLN A 20 6.95 -6.52 4.84
CA GLN A 20 8.24 -6.54 4.14
C GLN A 20 8.08 -6.15 2.66
N GLY A 21 7.18 -6.83 1.93
CA GLY A 21 6.92 -6.48 0.53
C GLY A 21 6.28 -5.11 0.38
N GLY A 22 5.44 -4.69 1.35
CA GLY A 22 4.88 -3.35 1.39
C GLY A 22 5.94 -2.26 1.51
N MET A 23 6.92 -2.42 2.39
CA MET A 23 8.04 -1.47 2.53
C MET A 23 8.87 -1.40 1.25
N SER A 24 9.28 -2.53 0.66
CA SER A 24 10.03 -2.54 -0.60
C SER A 24 9.23 -1.92 -1.77
N PHE A 25 7.92 -2.15 -1.82
CA PHE A 25 7.03 -1.51 -2.79
C PHE A 25 6.97 0.00 -2.57
N LEU A 26 6.77 0.44 -1.32
CA LEU A 26 6.66 1.84 -0.94
C LEU A 26 7.93 2.62 -1.27
N GLU A 27 9.10 2.08 -0.94
CA GLU A 27 10.39 2.70 -1.26
C GLU A 27 10.52 2.97 -2.76
N LYS A 28 10.20 2.00 -3.62
CA LYS A 28 10.21 2.18 -5.08
C LYS A 28 9.20 3.23 -5.55
N ARG A 29 8.04 3.36 -4.89
CA ARG A 29 6.98 4.32 -5.26
C ARG A 29 7.25 5.75 -4.78
N LEU A 30 8.01 5.90 -3.69
CA LEU A 30 8.42 7.20 -3.15
C LEU A 30 9.70 7.76 -3.77
N GLN A 31 10.41 6.99 -4.60
CA GLN A 31 11.51 7.52 -5.41
C GLN A 31 11.04 8.68 -6.30
N VAL A 32 11.66 9.83 -6.12
CA VAL A 32 11.49 11.02 -6.96
C VAL A 32 12.12 10.75 -8.33
N LYS A 33 11.41 11.08 -9.40
CA LYS A 33 11.88 10.95 -10.78
C LYS A 33 11.57 12.22 -11.54
N GLU A 34 12.48 12.64 -12.41
CA GLU A 34 12.41 13.94 -13.11
C GLU A 34 11.15 14.10 -13.97
N HIS A 35 10.61 13.02 -14.54
CA HIS A 35 9.40 13.06 -15.37
C HIS A 35 8.10 13.24 -14.57
N GLN A 36 8.14 13.19 -13.24
CA GLN A 36 6.96 13.36 -12.39
C GLN A 36 6.65 14.85 -12.27
N HIS A 37 5.36 15.22 -12.19
CA HIS A 37 4.96 16.60 -11.91
C HIS A 37 5.58 17.10 -10.59
N GLU A 38 5.98 18.38 -10.57
CA GLU A 38 6.63 19.04 -9.43
C GLU A 38 5.84 18.86 -8.13
N GLU A 39 4.52 18.99 -8.18
CA GLU A 39 3.64 18.80 -7.03
C GLU A 39 3.81 17.40 -6.41
N ILE A 40 3.93 16.36 -7.24
CA ILE A 40 4.12 14.98 -6.77
C ILE A 40 5.54 14.78 -6.24
N GLN A 41 6.54 15.41 -6.86
CA GLN A 41 7.92 15.39 -6.33
C GLN A 41 7.98 16.04 -4.95
N ASN A 42 7.30 17.18 -4.77
CA ASN A 42 7.20 17.88 -3.49
C ASN A 42 6.54 17.02 -2.42
N VAL A 43 5.46 16.31 -2.73
CA VAL A 43 4.86 15.34 -1.78
C VAL A 43 5.87 14.27 -1.36
N ARG A 44 6.59 13.67 -2.32
CA ARG A 44 7.59 12.62 -2.03
C ARG A 44 8.77 13.14 -1.19
N ASN A 45 9.24 14.35 -1.46
CA ASN A 45 10.34 14.96 -0.72
C ASN A 45 10.00 15.23 0.76
N HIS A 46 8.75 15.59 1.05
CA HIS A 46 8.36 16.06 2.38
C HIS A 46 7.56 15.05 3.21
N ILE A 47 7.12 13.92 2.63
CA ILE A 47 6.31 12.94 3.39
C ILE A 47 7.01 12.46 4.68
N HIS A 48 8.34 12.33 4.66
CA HIS A 48 9.13 11.90 5.82
C HIS A 48 9.39 13.01 6.84
N SER A 49 9.23 14.29 6.49
CA SER A 49 9.27 15.38 7.48
C SER A 49 7.93 15.56 8.19
N CYS A 50 6.82 15.19 7.54
CA CYS A 50 5.47 15.29 8.11
C CYS A 50 5.12 14.16 9.08
N PHE A 51 5.66 12.96 8.87
CA PHE A 51 5.32 11.78 9.67
C PHE A 51 6.57 11.11 10.26
N SER A 52 6.53 10.85 11.57
CA SER A 52 7.60 10.13 12.30
C SER A 52 7.88 8.72 11.78
N SER A 53 6.90 8.10 11.11
CA SER A 53 7.04 6.79 10.47
C SER A 53 6.04 6.72 9.32
N VAL A 54 6.52 6.27 8.17
CA VAL A 54 5.74 5.99 6.96
C VAL A 54 5.96 4.53 6.60
N THR A 55 4.89 3.74 6.62
CA THR A 55 4.94 2.28 6.44
C THR A 55 3.95 1.83 5.38
N CYS A 56 4.10 0.60 4.89
CA CYS A 56 3.19 0.03 3.91
C CYS A 56 3.01 -1.47 4.15
N PHE A 57 1.77 -1.94 4.03
CA PHE A 57 1.40 -3.35 4.19
C PHE A 57 0.52 -3.78 3.02
N LEU A 58 0.87 -4.91 2.39
CA LEU A 58 0.13 -5.46 1.25
C LEU A 58 -0.79 -6.58 1.71
N LEU A 59 -2.11 -6.39 1.63
CA LEU A 59 -3.11 -7.39 1.95
C LEU A 59 -3.55 -8.15 0.69
N PRO A 60 -3.73 -9.48 0.77
CA PRO A 60 -4.36 -10.24 -0.30
C PRO A 60 -5.84 -9.88 -0.45
N HIS A 61 -6.42 -10.26 -1.59
CA HIS A 61 -7.86 -10.16 -1.82
C HIS A 61 -8.63 -11.03 -0.80
N PRO A 62 -9.74 -10.55 -0.21
CA PRO A 62 -10.45 -11.25 0.86
C PRO A 62 -11.29 -12.45 0.38
N GLY A 63 -11.23 -12.76 -0.91
CA GLY A 63 -12.07 -13.77 -1.57
C GLY A 63 -13.37 -13.20 -2.11
N LEU A 64 -13.96 -13.88 -3.10
CA LEU A 64 -15.15 -13.39 -3.83
C LEU A 64 -16.37 -13.24 -2.93
N GLN A 65 -16.55 -14.15 -1.96
CA GLN A 65 -17.71 -14.09 -1.04
C GLN A 65 -17.73 -12.80 -0.23
N VAL A 66 -16.57 -12.30 0.19
CA VAL A 66 -16.47 -11.02 0.90
C VAL A 66 -16.62 -9.85 -0.07
N ALA A 67 -16.01 -9.93 -1.25
CA ALA A 67 -15.98 -8.83 -2.21
C ALA A 67 -17.33 -8.55 -2.89
N THR A 68 -18.20 -9.56 -3.04
CA THR A 68 -19.45 -9.43 -3.79
C THR A 68 -20.70 -9.50 -2.92
N SER A 69 -20.58 -9.71 -1.61
CA SER A 69 -21.73 -9.80 -0.71
C SER A 69 -22.05 -8.43 -0.09
N PRO A 70 -23.29 -7.92 -0.23
CA PRO A 70 -23.72 -6.72 0.48
C PRO A 70 -23.88 -6.97 1.99
N ASP A 71 -24.12 -8.23 2.38
CA ASP A 71 -24.50 -8.63 3.75
C ASP A 71 -23.48 -9.58 4.40
N PHE A 72 -22.19 -9.46 4.05
CA PHE A 72 -21.15 -10.27 4.69
C PHE A 72 -21.04 -9.94 6.18
N ASP A 73 -21.22 -10.95 7.05
CA ASP A 73 -21.29 -10.78 8.50
C ASP A 73 -19.95 -11.01 9.24
N GLY A 74 -18.85 -11.15 8.52
CA GLY A 74 -17.50 -11.27 9.09
C GLY A 74 -17.12 -12.67 9.58
N LYS A 75 -18.00 -13.67 9.45
CA LYS A 75 -17.70 -15.03 9.93
C LYS A 75 -16.74 -15.76 8.98
N VAL A 76 -15.70 -16.33 9.58
CA VAL A 76 -14.79 -17.27 8.92
C VAL A 76 -15.44 -18.66 9.03
N LYS A 77 -15.60 -19.35 7.90
CA LYS A 77 -15.99 -20.77 7.89
C LYS A 77 -14.82 -21.66 8.26
#